data_AF-C5LS94-F1
#
_entry.id   AF-C5LS94-F1
#
_cell.length_a   1.000
_cell.length_b   1.000
_cell.length_c   1.000
_cell.angle_alpha   90.00
_cell.angle_beta   90.00
_cell.angle_gamma   90.00
#
_symmetry.space_group_name_H-M   'P 1'
#
loop_
_entity.id
_entity.type
_entity.pdbx_description
1 polymer ?
#
loop_
_entity_poly.entity_id
_entity_poly.type
_entity_poly.pdbx_seq_one_letter_code
_entity_poly.pdbx_strand_id
1 'polypeptide(L)'
;MHARFEMYSILQRRRRALQESSLSREAHLDLAPAHMDAEGEQFYERLLSRESSMVELSAARLMGNFIFLNDAAIPIQTQSALLRVVQEHPNGKFYSLGDDVNCLFYIPAGGEVVDEEVCPLDAFNTYMDYMKLTGRRFNPGYNQVLSIFYRTLESRKPGLEGRWFQVKGERQADAFLRRLKADDPHRPVYEEYVGELKDRVANKKELSEAEVTPRLLDVERKYRKECIDFDTLIMSMNEEISSEVKEKAPEYEELMADGNEVGILLLLPIDAFCVDGMTNMMVDGSIVAIDAETQQGLANQQQLFSRMTDFETSKDKFIENVNNSKTGLDTKRH
;
A
#
# COMPACT_ATOMS: atom_id res chain seq x y z
N MET A 1 -23.26 11.89 -14.32
CA MET A 1 -23.31 11.38 -15.71
C MET A 1 -21.94 11.40 -16.38
N HIS A 2 -21.12 12.44 -16.20
CA HIS A 2 -19.75 12.56 -16.76
C HIS A 2 -18.77 11.46 -16.31
N ALA A 3 -18.58 11.25 -14.99
CA ALA A 3 -17.62 10.28 -14.46
C ALA A 3 -17.86 8.83 -14.92
N ARG A 4 -19.14 8.44 -15.02
CA ARG A 4 -19.54 7.11 -15.53
C ARG A 4 -19.12 6.92 -16.99
N PHE A 5 -19.32 7.94 -17.82
CA PHE A 5 -18.93 7.91 -19.23
C PHE A 5 -17.41 7.83 -19.37
N GLU A 6 -16.65 8.65 -18.64
CA GLU A 6 -15.19 8.61 -18.64
C GLU A 6 -14.66 7.22 -18.28
N MET A 7 -15.18 6.62 -17.19
CA MET A 7 -14.82 5.28 -16.75
C MET A 7 -15.08 4.23 -17.83
N TYR A 8 -16.32 4.12 -18.32
CA TYR A 8 -16.65 3.10 -19.32
C TYR A 8 -15.94 3.31 -20.66
N SER A 9 -15.60 4.54 -21.04
CA SER A 9 -14.85 4.80 -22.27
C SER A 9 -13.48 4.11 -22.28
N ILE A 10 -12.80 4.07 -21.12
CA ILE A 10 -11.50 3.41 -20.94
C ILE A 10 -11.68 1.90 -20.87
N LEU A 11 -12.59 1.42 -20.01
CA LEU A 11 -12.84 0.00 -19.81
C LEU A 11 -13.25 -0.69 -21.13
N GLN A 12 -14.13 -0.06 -21.90
CA GLN A 12 -14.60 -0.59 -23.18
C GLN A 12 -13.49 -0.67 -24.23
N ARG A 13 -12.63 0.35 -24.30
CA ARG A 13 -11.49 0.35 -25.22
C ARG A 13 -10.51 -0.78 -24.89
N ARG A 14 -10.26 -1.02 -23.60
CA ARG A 14 -9.37 -2.09 -23.12
C ARG A 14 -9.93 -3.47 -23.37
N ARG A 15 -11.19 -3.70 -23.01
CA ARG A 15 -11.90 -4.94 -23.32
C ARG A 15 -11.85 -5.26 -24.81
N ARG A 16 -12.13 -4.26 -25.66
CA ARG A 16 -12.05 -4.41 -27.11
C ARG A 16 -10.66 -4.83 -27.58
N ALA A 17 -9.61 -4.11 -27.13
CA ALA A 17 -8.24 -4.42 -27.52
C ALA A 17 -7.83 -5.84 -27.09
N LEU A 18 -8.17 -6.24 -25.87
CA LEU A 18 -7.93 -7.59 -25.36
C LEU A 18 -8.64 -8.63 -26.23
N GLN A 19 -9.94 -8.46 -26.42
CA GLN A 19 -10.80 -9.38 -27.18
C GLN A 19 -10.34 -9.55 -28.64
N GLU A 20 -9.97 -8.45 -29.30
CA GLU A 20 -9.46 -8.47 -30.67
C GLU A 20 -8.09 -9.16 -30.75
N SER A 21 -7.21 -8.95 -29.76
CA SER A 21 -5.88 -9.58 -29.74
C SER A 21 -5.91 -11.08 -29.42
N SER A 22 -6.81 -11.50 -28.52
CA SER A 22 -6.93 -12.89 -28.09
C SER A 22 -7.87 -13.71 -28.98
N LEU A 23 -8.57 -13.06 -29.92
CA LEU A 23 -9.64 -13.65 -30.73
C LEU A 23 -10.72 -14.32 -29.88
N SER A 24 -10.91 -13.86 -28.64
CA SER A 24 -11.85 -14.46 -27.72
C SER A 24 -13.29 -14.10 -28.06
N ARG A 25 -14.21 -15.06 -27.89
CA ARG A 25 -15.65 -14.83 -28.10
C ARG A 25 -16.17 -13.74 -27.16
N GLU A 26 -15.66 -13.73 -25.93
CA GLU A 26 -16.04 -12.82 -24.87
C GLU A 26 -14.78 -12.33 -24.14
N ALA A 27 -14.85 -11.11 -23.63
CA ALA A 27 -13.85 -10.51 -22.76
C ALA A 27 -14.58 -9.64 -21.73
N HIS A 28 -14.03 -9.53 -20.52
CA HIS A 28 -14.65 -8.78 -19.43
C HIS A 28 -14.11 -7.35 -19.36
N LEU A 29 -14.89 -6.44 -18.75
CA LEU A 29 -14.40 -5.12 -18.42
C LEU A 29 -13.48 -5.24 -17.19
N ASP A 30 -12.45 -4.41 -17.08
CA ASP A 30 -11.71 -4.34 -15.81
C ASP A 30 -12.70 -3.96 -14.68
N LEU A 31 -12.51 -4.53 -13.49
CA LEU A 31 -13.35 -4.28 -12.31
C LEU A 31 -14.84 -4.60 -12.49
N ALA A 32 -15.18 -5.61 -13.31
CA ALA A 32 -16.54 -6.09 -13.47
C ALA A 32 -16.56 -7.62 -13.60
N PRO A 33 -17.57 -8.32 -13.04
CA PRO A 33 -17.72 -9.75 -13.22
C PRO A 33 -18.15 -10.08 -14.66
N ALA A 34 -18.01 -11.35 -15.01
CA ALA A 34 -18.48 -11.87 -16.30
C ALA A 34 -19.99 -11.70 -16.49
N HIS A 35 -20.76 -11.94 -15.42
CA HIS A 35 -22.21 -11.88 -15.42
C HIS A 35 -22.72 -10.79 -14.48
N MET A 36 -22.73 -9.54 -14.97
CA MET A 36 -23.17 -8.36 -14.20
C MET A 36 -24.52 -8.54 -13.50
N ASP A 37 -25.51 -9.16 -14.16
CA ASP A 37 -26.85 -9.30 -13.63
C ASP A 37 -26.98 -10.38 -12.55
N ALA A 38 -26.12 -11.39 -12.57
CA ALA A 38 -26.15 -12.51 -11.63
C ALA A 38 -25.16 -12.34 -10.47
N GLU A 39 -24.00 -11.74 -10.72
CA GLU A 39 -22.85 -11.71 -9.81
C GLU A 39 -22.42 -10.29 -9.43
N GLY A 40 -23.03 -9.26 -10.03
CA GLY A 40 -22.63 -7.86 -9.87
C GLY A 40 -22.53 -7.41 -8.41
N GLU A 41 -23.58 -7.62 -7.63
CA GLU A 41 -23.64 -7.19 -6.23
C GLU A 41 -22.56 -7.86 -5.37
N GLN A 42 -22.45 -9.19 -5.46
CA GLN A 42 -21.47 -9.97 -4.70
C GLN A 42 -20.02 -9.66 -5.12
N PHE A 43 -19.79 -9.35 -6.41
CA PHE A 43 -18.47 -8.94 -6.89
C PHE A 43 -18.04 -7.62 -6.26
N TYR A 44 -18.89 -6.58 -6.30
CA TYR A 44 -18.53 -5.28 -5.75
C TYR A 44 -18.46 -5.28 -4.23
N GLU A 45 -19.30 -6.08 -3.54
CA GLU A 45 -19.21 -6.26 -2.10
C GLU A 45 -17.85 -6.85 -1.69
N ARG A 46 -17.40 -7.90 -2.38
CA ARG A 46 -16.06 -8.49 -2.16
C ARG A 46 -14.94 -7.51 -2.46
N LEU A 47 -15.03 -6.78 -3.58
CA LEU A 47 -14.03 -5.78 -3.96
C LEU A 47 -13.89 -4.69 -2.89
N LEU A 48 -15.01 -4.13 -2.42
CA LEU A 48 -15.03 -3.08 -1.40
C LEU A 48 -14.54 -3.59 -0.03
N SER A 49 -14.95 -4.80 0.35
CA SER A 49 -14.48 -5.44 1.58
C SER A 49 -12.96 -5.62 1.57
N ARG A 50 -12.42 -6.17 0.48
CA ARG A 50 -10.97 -6.33 0.28
C ARG A 50 -10.24 -4.99 0.34
N GLU A 51 -10.73 -3.97 -0.37
CA GLU A 51 -10.12 -2.64 -0.36
C GLU A 51 -10.14 -2.01 1.05
N SER A 52 -11.25 -2.14 1.77
CA SER A 52 -11.38 -1.65 3.15
C SER A 52 -10.37 -2.32 4.09
N SER A 53 -10.28 -3.65 4.07
CA SER A 53 -9.32 -4.39 4.90
C SER A 53 -7.88 -4.03 4.58
N MET A 54 -7.55 -3.80 3.30
CA MET A 54 -6.19 -3.38 2.90
C MET A 54 -5.85 -1.98 3.41
N VAL A 55 -6.80 -1.04 3.37
CA VAL A 55 -6.61 0.31 3.91
C VAL A 55 -6.44 0.25 5.43
N GLU A 56 -7.21 -0.57 6.14
CA GLU A 56 -7.08 -0.74 7.59
C GLU A 56 -5.73 -1.33 8.00
N LEU A 57 -5.27 -2.38 7.31
CA LEU A 57 -3.95 -2.97 7.57
C LEU A 57 -2.82 -1.99 7.25
N SER A 58 -2.95 -1.21 6.17
CA SER A 58 -1.99 -0.16 5.83
C SER A 58 -1.96 0.93 6.89
N ALA A 59 -3.13 1.37 7.37
CA ALA A 59 -3.23 2.35 8.46
C ALA A 59 -2.58 1.80 9.74
N ALA A 60 -2.89 0.57 10.14
CA ALA A 60 -2.29 -0.07 11.31
C ALA A 60 -0.76 -0.15 11.22
N ARG A 61 -0.22 -0.52 10.06
CA ARG A 61 1.23 -0.55 9.81
C ARG A 61 1.86 0.84 9.94
N LEU A 62 1.22 1.87 9.40
CA LEU A 62 1.71 3.25 9.50
C LEU A 62 1.59 3.81 10.91
N MET A 63 0.53 3.44 11.65
CA MET A 63 0.32 3.81 13.05
C MET A 63 1.43 3.25 13.95
N GLY A 64 1.87 2.01 13.71
CA GLY A 64 2.95 1.37 14.48
C GLY A 64 4.28 2.14 14.46
N ASN A 65 4.49 3.02 13.47
CA ASN A 65 5.67 3.88 13.36
C ASN A 65 5.35 5.38 13.46
N PHE A 66 4.16 5.76 13.94
CA PHE A 66 3.71 7.17 14.05
C PHE A 66 3.75 7.95 12.72
N ILE A 67 3.53 7.25 11.61
CA ILE A 67 3.51 7.81 10.26
C ILE A 67 2.09 8.23 9.86
N PHE A 68 1.07 7.47 10.30
CA PHE A 68 -0.32 7.71 9.91
C PHE A 68 -0.81 9.11 10.32
N LEU A 69 -1.20 9.94 9.34
CA LEU A 69 -1.72 11.30 9.57
C LEU A 69 -0.78 12.23 10.36
N ASN A 70 0.54 12.00 10.29
CA ASN A 70 1.52 12.90 10.85
C ASN A 70 1.85 14.03 9.86
N ASP A 71 1.12 15.12 9.96
CA ASP A 71 1.34 16.35 9.16
C ASP A 71 2.30 17.34 9.83
N ALA A 72 2.83 17.00 11.01
CA ALA A 72 3.83 17.81 11.68
C ALA A 72 5.22 17.68 11.02
N ALA A 73 5.48 16.53 10.38
CA ALA A 73 6.76 16.21 9.77
C ALA A 73 6.61 15.16 8.66
N ILE A 74 7.55 15.16 7.71
CA ILE A 74 7.60 14.20 6.61
C ILE A 74 8.31 12.92 7.08
N PRO A 75 7.69 11.74 7.02
CA PRO A 75 8.30 10.47 7.41
C PRO A 75 9.35 10.00 6.38
N ILE A 76 10.48 9.47 6.85
CA ILE A 76 11.59 8.98 6.03
C ILE A 76 12.07 7.62 6.55
N GLN A 77 11.92 6.59 5.71
CA GLN A 77 12.38 5.22 6.00
C GLN A 77 13.41 4.70 5.00
N THR A 78 13.68 5.43 3.92
CA THR A 78 14.60 5.01 2.84
C THR A 78 15.52 6.14 2.42
N GLN A 79 16.68 5.77 1.87
CA GLN A 79 17.62 6.73 1.31
C GLN A 79 17.05 7.51 0.12
N SER A 80 16.19 6.90 -0.70
CA SER A 80 15.53 7.58 -1.82
C SER A 80 14.56 8.66 -1.33
N ALA A 81 13.77 8.37 -0.29
CA ALA A 81 12.90 9.35 0.34
C ALA A 81 13.68 10.52 0.95
N LEU A 82 14.81 10.24 1.62
CA LEU A 82 15.71 11.27 2.14
C LEU A 82 16.16 12.23 1.04
N LEU A 83 16.67 11.69 -0.08
CA LEU A 83 17.17 12.50 -1.19
C LEU A 83 16.06 13.36 -1.79
N ARG A 84 14.84 12.81 -1.94
CA ARG A 84 13.70 13.56 -2.47
C ARG A 84 13.31 14.72 -1.57
N VAL A 85 13.17 14.47 -0.28
CA VAL A 85 12.75 15.48 0.71
C VAL A 85 13.77 16.62 0.82
N VAL A 86 15.07 16.31 0.81
CA VAL A 86 16.12 17.33 0.86
C VAL A 86 16.17 18.18 -0.43
N GLN A 87 15.86 17.58 -1.58
CA GLN A 87 15.77 18.30 -2.85
C GLN A 87 14.58 19.26 -2.91
N GLU A 88 13.41 18.84 -2.44
CA GLU A 88 12.19 19.64 -2.46
C GLU A 88 12.17 20.73 -1.38
N HIS A 89 12.70 20.42 -0.20
CA HIS A 89 12.66 21.30 0.95
C HIS A 89 14.08 21.48 1.52
N PRO A 90 14.94 22.32 0.92
CA PRO A 90 16.29 22.51 1.44
C PRO A 90 16.29 23.14 2.84
N ASN A 91 17.31 22.81 3.64
CA ASN A 91 17.58 23.40 4.97
C ASN A 91 16.58 23.07 6.10
N GLY A 92 15.78 22.00 5.96
CA GLY A 92 15.00 21.48 7.07
C GLY A 92 15.83 20.66 8.06
N LYS A 93 15.17 20.14 9.09
CA LYS A 93 15.80 19.44 10.22
C LYS A 93 15.22 18.05 10.40
N PHE A 94 16.06 17.14 10.89
CA PHE A 94 15.67 15.75 11.16
C PHE A 94 15.35 15.55 12.64
N TYR A 95 14.35 14.72 12.90
CA TYR A 95 13.85 14.40 14.21
C TYR A 95 13.63 12.90 14.37
N SER A 96 13.71 12.44 15.61
CA SER A 96 13.29 11.12 16.06
C SER A 96 12.18 11.25 17.10
N LEU A 97 11.20 10.36 17.04
CA LEU A 97 10.08 10.28 18.00
C LEU A 97 10.30 9.24 19.11
N GLY A 98 11.50 8.64 19.16
CA GLY A 98 11.84 7.55 20.06
C GLY A 98 12.72 6.52 19.36
N ASP A 99 13.45 5.73 20.15
CA ASP A 99 14.28 4.64 19.62
C ASP A 99 13.44 3.40 19.24
N ASP A 100 12.17 3.35 19.68
CA ASP A 100 11.16 2.36 19.32
C ASP A 100 10.53 2.61 17.93
N VAL A 101 10.68 3.82 17.39
CA VAL A 101 10.06 4.23 16.12
C VAL A 101 11.01 3.95 14.96
N ASN A 102 10.61 3.07 14.05
CA ASN A 102 11.39 2.70 12.87
C ASN A 102 11.22 3.69 11.71
N CYS A 103 11.37 4.98 12.00
CA CYS A 103 11.23 6.07 11.04
C CYS A 103 11.96 7.32 11.52
N LEU A 104 12.56 8.07 10.59
CA LEU A 104 13.03 9.43 10.83
C LEU A 104 11.98 10.42 10.35
N PHE A 105 11.96 11.63 10.92
CA PHE A 105 10.98 12.66 10.57
C PHE A 105 11.69 13.93 10.15
N TYR A 106 11.24 14.56 9.07
CA TYR A 106 11.81 15.78 8.53
C TYR A 106 10.85 16.95 8.63
N ILE A 107 11.31 18.06 9.18
CA ILE A 107 10.53 19.30 9.24
C ILE A 107 11.21 20.33 8.34
N PRO A 108 10.54 20.81 7.28
CA PRO A 108 11.06 21.87 6.42
C PRO A 108 11.41 23.14 7.19
N ALA A 109 12.30 23.98 6.62
CA ALA A 109 12.70 25.25 7.24
C ALA A 109 11.52 26.21 7.50
N GLY A 110 10.43 26.08 6.72
CA GLY A 110 9.19 26.85 6.89
C GLY A 110 8.35 26.44 8.11
N GLY A 111 8.75 25.39 8.84
CA GLY A 111 8.03 24.86 9.99
C GLY A 111 7.26 23.57 9.66
N GLU A 112 6.34 23.21 10.55
CA GLU A 112 5.48 22.04 10.40
C GLU A 112 4.54 22.19 9.17
N VAL A 113 4.18 21.07 8.54
CA VAL A 113 3.41 21.04 7.27
C VAL A 113 1.89 21.21 7.50
N VAL A 114 1.49 21.58 8.73
CA VAL A 114 0.09 21.61 9.21
C VAL A 114 -0.84 22.50 8.37
N ASP A 115 -0.31 23.53 7.69
CA ASP A 115 -1.13 24.50 6.95
C ASP A 115 -0.92 24.51 5.43
N GLU A 116 -0.15 23.57 4.89
CA GLU A 116 0.04 23.44 3.45
C GLU A 116 -1.20 22.82 2.80
N GLU A 117 -1.83 23.54 1.86
CA GLU A 117 -2.96 23.02 1.09
C GLU A 117 -2.42 22.11 -0.01
N VAL A 118 -2.60 20.80 0.19
CA VAL A 118 -2.22 19.80 -0.83
C VAL A 118 -3.43 19.46 -1.67
N CYS A 119 -3.32 19.75 -2.98
CA CYS A 119 -4.30 19.32 -3.96
C CYS A 119 -4.35 17.77 -4.04
N PRO A 120 -5.49 17.11 -3.76
CA PRO A 120 -5.64 15.65 -3.83
C PRO A 120 -5.27 15.08 -5.20
N LEU A 121 -5.56 15.81 -6.27
CA LEU A 121 -5.22 15.38 -7.62
C LEU A 121 -3.71 15.43 -7.87
N ASP A 122 -3.03 16.46 -7.38
CA ASP A 122 -1.57 16.58 -7.52
C ASP A 122 -0.83 15.56 -6.66
N ALA A 123 -1.32 15.27 -5.46
CA ALA A 123 -0.82 14.19 -4.62
C ALA A 123 -0.94 12.83 -5.32
N PHE A 124 -2.11 12.54 -5.90
CA PHE A 124 -2.32 11.32 -6.68
C PHE A 124 -1.40 11.25 -7.90
N ASN A 125 -1.25 12.33 -8.66
CA ASN A 125 -0.38 12.36 -9.84
C ASN A 125 1.09 12.15 -9.46
N THR A 126 1.55 12.76 -8.37
CA THR A 126 2.92 12.58 -7.84
C THR A 126 3.17 11.13 -7.47
N TYR A 127 2.20 10.49 -6.79
CA TYR A 127 2.27 9.06 -6.48
C TYR A 127 2.29 8.20 -7.76
N MET A 128 1.48 8.53 -8.77
CA MET A 128 1.46 7.82 -10.05
C MET A 128 2.78 7.93 -10.81
N ASP A 129 3.42 9.09 -10.76
CA ASP A 129 4.71 9.29 -11.40
C ASP A 129 5.82 8.52 -10.68
N TYR A 130 5.81 8.49 -9.33
CA TYR A 130 6.72 7.63 -8.57
C TYR A 130 6.52 6.13 -8.88
N MET A 131 5.27 5.67 -8.99
CA MET A 131 4.97 4.30 -9.40
C MET A 131 5.60 4.02 -10.77
N LYS A 132 5.36 4.87 -11.78
CA LYS A 132 5.94 4.70 -13.12
C LYS A 132 7.46 4.66 -13.10
N LEU A 133 8.10 5.56 -12.35
CA LEU A 133 9.56 5.62 -12.20
C LEU A 133 10.14 4.34 -11.58
N THR A 134 9.36 3.67 -10.75
CA THR A 134 9.74 2.39 -10.10
C THR A 134 9.28 1.16 -10.89
N GLY A 135 8.85 1.32 -12.15
CA GLY A 135 8.42 0.21 -13.01
C GLY A 135 7.04 -0.37 -12.66
N ARG A 136 6.26 0.36 -11.86
CA ARG A 136 4.93 -0.03 -11.38
C ARG A 136 3.86 0.91 -11.94
N ARG A 137 2.65 0.42 -12.18
CA ARG A 137 1.53 1.22 -12.69
C ARG A 137 0.24 0.67 -12.14
N PHE A 138 -0.83 1.45 -12.09
CA PHE A 138 -2.13 0.85 -11.83
C PHE A 138 -2.72 0.18 -13.08
N ASN A 139 -3.57 -0.85 -12.90
CA ASN A 139 -4.51 -1.28 -13.93
C ASN A 139 -5.24 -0.02 -14.41
N PRO A 140 -5.32 0.25 -15.72
CA PRO A 140 -5.90 1.50 -16.20
C PRO A 140 -7.36 1.74 -15.79
N GLY A 141 -8.15 0.68 -15.61
CA GLY A 141 -9.51 0.75 -15.08
C GLY A 141 -9.52 1.26 -13.64
N TYR A 142 -8.69 0.69 -12.77
CA TYR A 142 -8.56 1.14 -11.38
C TYR A 142 -7.92 2.53 -11.27
N ASN A 143 -6.88 2.81 -12.06
CA ASN A 143 -6.29 4.14 -12.16
C ASN A 143 -7.33 5.21 -12.51
N GLN A 144 -8.27 4.88 -13.41
CA GLN A 144 -9.35 5.79 -13.77
C GLN A 144 -10.35 5.97 -12.63
N VAL A 145 -10.69 4.91 -11.89
CA VAL A 145 -11.55 4.99 -10.70
C VAL A 145 -10.91 5.91 -9.65
N LEU A 146 -9.63 5.73 -9.35
CA LEU A 146 -8.89 6.59 -8.43
C LEU A 146 -8.82 8.04 -8.95
N SER A 147 -8.53 8.26 -10.23
CA SER A 147 -8.51 9.61 -10.79
C SER A 147 -9.86 10.33 -10.62
N ILE A 148 -10.97 9.63 -10.85
CA ILE A 148 -12.33 10.15 -10.59
C ILE A 148 -12.53 10.44 -9.10
N PHE A 149 -12.08 9.55 -8.22
CA PHE A 149 -12.16 9.72 -6.77
C PHE A 149 -11.43 11.00 -6.31
N TYR A 150 -10.16 11.19 -6.70
CA TYR A 150 -9.39 12.37 -6.31
C TYR A 150 -9.93 13.68 -6.91
N ARG A 151 -10.48 13.67 -8.13
CA ARG A 151 -11.21 14.82 -8.69
C ARG A 151 -12.49 15.13 -7.90
N THR A 152 -13.17 14.09 -7.41
CA THR A 152 -14.37 14.27 -6.57
C THR A 152 -13.99 14.88 -5.22
N LEU A 153 -12.84 14.50 -4.65
CA LEU A 153 -12.31 15.14 -3.45
C LEU A 153 -11.98 16.62 -3.68
N GLU A 154 -11.35 16.96 -4.82
CA GLU A 154 -11.04 18.34 -5.21
C GLU A 154 -12.30 19.22 -5.27
N SER A 155 -13.41 18.66 -5.79
CA SER A 155 -14.69 19.37 -5.88
C SER A 155 -15.27 19.81 -4.53
N ARG A 156 -14.76 19.29 -3.40
CA ARG A 156 -15.19 19.66 -2.04
C ARG A 156 -14.57 20.98 -1.56
N LYS A 157 -13.49 21.46 -2.20
CA LYS A 157 -12.78 22.68 -1.78
C LYS A 157 -13.66 23.90 -1.52
N PRO A 158 -14.64 24.23 -2.39
CA PRO A 158 -15.52 25.38 -2.15
C PRO A 158 -16.32 25.29 -0.84
N GLY A 159 -16.64 24.08 -0.36
CA GLY A 159 -17.40 23.87 0.87
C GLY A 159 -16.57 23.87 2.16
N LEU A 160 -15.25 23.97 2.05
CA LEU A 160 -14.28 23.84 3.16
C LEU A 160 -13.20 24.93 3.07
N GLU A 161 -13.61 26.17 2.77
CA GLU A 161 -12.72 27.35 2.72
C GLU A 161 -11.51 27.18 1.79
N GLY A 162 -11.68 26.46 0.68
CA GLY A 162 -10.60 26.16 -0.27
C GLY A 162 -9.76 24.93 0.07
N ARG A 163 -10.03 24.25 1.19
CA ARG A 163 -9.40 22.97 1.58
C ARG A 163 -10.34 21.80 1.31
N TRP A 164 -9.84 20.56 1.22
CA TRP A 164 -10.68 19.39 0.92
C TRP A 164 -10.83 18.42 2.11
N PHE A 165 -9.85 18.42 3.02
CA PHE A 165 -9.78 17.48 4.15
C PHE A 165 -9.92 18.17 5.52
N GLN A 166 -8.99 19.04 5.88
CA GLN A 166 -8.95 19.74 7.18
C GLN A 166 -9.36 21.21 7.08
N VAL A 167 -9.86 21.79 8.15
CA VAL A 167 -10.04 23.26 8.25
C VAL A 167 -8.71 23.97 8.53
N LYS A 168 -8.69 25.31 8.44
CA LYS A 168 -7.49 26.11 8.69
C LYS A 168 -7.01 25.97 10.14
N GLY A 169 -5.72 25.68 10.34
CA GLY A 169 -5.14 25.45 11.67
C GLY A 169 -5.55 24.14 12.36
N GLU A 170 -6.33 23.28 11.71
CA GLU A 170 -6.64 21.91 12.17
C GLU A 170 -5.62 20.93 11.58
N ARG A 171 -5.14 19.99 12.39
CA ARG A 171 -4.25 18.91 11.94
C ARG A 171 -5.02 17.79 11.26
N GLN A 172 -4.36 17.02 10.39
CA GLN A 172 -4.98 15.91 9.67
C GLN A 172 -5.54 14.84 10.61
N ALA A 173 -4.82 14.53 11.68
CA ALA A 173 -5.26 13.60 12.71
C ALA A 173 -6.58 14.03 13.39
N ASP A 174 -6.73 15.32 13.67
CA ASP A 174 -7.95 15.88 14.27
C ASP A 174 -9.11 15.90 13.26
N ALA A 175 -8.83 16.27 12.01
CA ALA A 175 -9.79 16.22 10.92
C ALA A 175 -10.32 14.79 10.66
N PHE A 176 -9.45 13.79 10.79
CA PHE A 176 -9.81 12.38 10.71
C PHE A 176 -10.76 11.99 11.85
N LEU A 177 -10.41 12.26 13.11
CA LEU A 177 -11.26 11.92 14.25
C LEU A 177 -12.61 12.64 14.23
N ARG A 178 -12.67 13.87 13.71
CA ARG A 178 -13.92 14.62 13.50
C ARG A 178 -14.84 13.97 12.47
N ARG A 179 -14.28 13.30 11.47
CA ARG A 179 -15.02 12.64 10.38
C ARG A 179 -15.26 11.14 10.63
N LEU A 180 -14.50 10.53 11.53
CA LEU A 180 -14.68 9.15 11.94
C LEU A 180 -16.06 8.98 12.56
N LYS A 181 -16.76 7.89 12.21
CA LYS A 181 -18.11 7.64 12.71
C LYS A 181 -18.06 7.47 14.24
N ALA A 182 -19.06 8.01 14.92
CA ALA A 182 -19.11 7.97 16.39
C ALA A 182 -19.29 6.54 16.93
N ASP A 183 -19.95 5.67 16.16
CA ASP A 183 -20.20 4.26 16.44
C ASP A 183 -19.16 3.32 15.81
N ASP A 184 -18.06 3.86 15.26
CA ASP A 184 -16.98 3.05 14.71
C ASP A 184 -16.29 2.23 15.82
N PRO A 185 -16.21 0.89 15.71
CA PRO A 185 -15.63 0.04 16.74
C PRO A 185 -14.13 0.31 16.97
N HIS A 186 -13.42 0.87 15.98
CA HIS A 186 -12.01 1.18 16.05
C HIS A 186 -11.73 2.61 16.52
N ARG A 187 -12.76 3.43 16.77
CA ARG A 187 -12.61 4.82 17.26
C ARG A 187 -11.71 4.97 18.50
N PRO A 188 -11.81 4.12 19.55
CA PRO A 188 -10.92 4.21 20.70
C PRO A 188 -9.44 4.01 20.35
N VAL A 189 -9.15 3.12 19.40
CA VAL A 189 -7.77 2.84 18.93
C VAL A 189 -7.18 4.05 18.25
N TYR A 190 -7.97 4.74 17.41
CA TYR A 190 -7.52 5.95 16.75
C TYR A 190 -7.36 7.13 17.72
N GLU A 191 -8.25 7.27 18.72
CA GLU A 191 -8.13 8.33 19.73
C GLU A 191 -6.87 8.15 20.59
N GLU A 192 -6.56 6.91 21.01
CA GLU A 192 -5.33 6.58 21.73
C GLU A 192 -4.09 6.88 20.89
N TYR A 193 -4.09 6.44 19.63
CA TYR A 193 -3.00 6.71 18.69
C TYR A 193 -2.74 8.21 18.49
N VAL A 194 -3.80 9.01 18.26
CA VAL A 194 -3.66 10.45 18.05
C VAL A 194 -3.17 11.15 19.33
N GLY A 195 -3.60 10.67 20.50
CA GLY A 195 -3.07 11.11 21.80
C GLY A 195 -1.57 10.89 21.90
N GLU A 196 -1.11 9.66 21.69
CA GLU A 196 0.32 9.34 21.76
C GLU A 196 1.13 10.06 20.68
N LEU A 197 0.62 10.14 19.45
CA LEU A 197 1.27 10.88 18.36
C LEU A 197 1.54 12.34 18.75
N LYS A 198 0.56 13.03 19.35
CA LYS A 198 0.72 14.42 19.80
C LYS A 198 1.80 14.54 20.87
N ASP A 199 1.82 13.63 21.83
CA ASP A 199 2.82 13.62 22.90
C ASP A 199 4.23 13.34 22.35
N ARG A 200 4.38 12.38 21.44
CA ARG A 200 5.66 12.05 20.80
C ARG A 200 6.18 13.21 19.95
N VAL A 201 5.31 13.85 19.16
CA VAL A 201 5.67 15.01 18.33
C VAL A 201 6.05 16.23 19.17
N ALA A 202 5.44 16.41 20.35
CA ALA A 202 5.82 17.45 21.29
C ALA A 202 7.20 17.20 21.92
N ASN A 203 7.55 15.93 22.16
CA ASN A 203 8.81 15.50 22.78
C ASN A 203 9.88 15.03 21.77
N LYS A 204 9.70 15.35 20.48
CA LYS A 204 10.62 14.94 19.40
C LYS A 204 12.05 15.41 19.66
N LYS A 205 13.03 14.56 19.36
CA LYS A 205 14.45 14.87 19.51
C LYS A 205 15.05 15.26 18.16
N GLU A 206 15.65 16.45 18.07
CA GLU A 206 16.42 16.87 16.89
C GLU A 206 17.67 15.99 16.74
N LEU A 207 17.93 15.54 15.51
CA LEU A 207 19.09 14.74 15.13
C LEU A 207 20.12 15.62 14.42
N SER A 208 21.40 15.41 14.71
CA SER A 208 22.47 16.04 13.96
C SER A 208 22.67 15.36 12.60
N GLU A 209 23.20 16.10 11.61
CA GLU A 209 23.45 15.55 10.25
C GLU A 209 24.33 14.28 10.26
N ALA A 210 25.29 14.22 11.19
CA ALA A 210 26.17 13.07 11.37
C ALA A 210 25.43 11.81 11.87
N GLU A 211 24.31 11.97 12.58
CA GLU A 211 23.50 10.85 13.10
C GLU A 211 22.46 10.35 12.09
N VAL A 212 22.03 11.20 11.15
CA VAL A 212 20.95 10.89 10.21
C VAL A 212 21.29 9.71 9.31
N THR A 213 22.44 9.76 8.64
CA THR A 213 22.80 8.72 7.65
C THR A 213 22.97 7.33 8.28
N PRO A 214 23.72 7.17 9.40
CA PRO A 214 23.85 5.86 10.05
C PRO A 214 22.53 5.33 10.60
N ARG A 215 21.68 6.19 11.19
CA ARG A 215 20.36 5.78 11.67
C ARG A 215 19.44 5.36 10.53
N LEU A 216 19.45 6.09 9.42
CA LEU A 216 18.61 5.77 8.26
C LEU A 216 18.96 4.41 7.65
N LEU A 217 20.25 4.03 7.61
CA LEU A 217 20.64 2.70 7.14
C LEU A 217 20.08 1.56 8.00
N ASP A 218 20.05 1.75 9.33
CA ASP A 218 19.42 0.79 10.24
C ASP A 218 17.90 0.75 10.07
N VAL A 219 17.27 1.93 9.97
CA VAL A 219 15.83 2.07 9.71
C VAL A 219 15.44 1.38 8.40
N GLU A 220 16.15 1.64 7.31
CA GLU A 220 15.84 1.05 6.01
C GLU A 220 15.97 -0.48 6.01
N ARG A 221 16.95 -1.01 6.75
CA ARG A 221 17.10 -2.46 6.92
C ARG A 221 15.93 -3.07 7.68
N LYS A 222 15.51 -2.46 8.79
CA LYS A 222 14.36 -2.93 9.59
C LYS A 222 13.06 -2.78 8.80
N TYR A 223 12.89 -1.66 8.13
CA TYR A 223 11.77 -1.39 7.24
C TYR A 223 11.61 -2.46 6.18
N ARG A 224 12.67 -2.78 5.41
CA ARG A 224 12.61 -3.84 4.39
C ARG A 224 12.21 -5.20 4.98
N LYS A 225 12.64 -5.49 6.21
CA LYS A 225 12.22 -6.71 6.91
C LYS A 225 10.75 -6.65 7.32
N GLU A 226 10.30 -5.54 7.88
CA GLU A 226 8.89 -5.30 8.21
C GLU A 226 7.98 -5.41 6.99
N CYS A 227 8.44 -4.99 5.80
CA CYS A 227 7.70 -5.19 4.55
C CYS A 227 7.47 -6.67 4.25
N ILE A 228 8.53 -7.48 4.30
CA ILE A 228 8.47 -8.92 4.06
C ILE A 228 7.57 -9.61 5.10
N ASP A 229 7.70 -9.25 6.37
CA ASP A 229 6.91 -9.80 7.46
C ASP A 229 5.41 -9.42 7.30
N PHE A 230 5.14 -8.19 6.86
CA PHE A 230 3.79 -7.70 6.58
C PHE A 230 3.13 -8.40 5.40
N ASP A 231 3.87 -8.63 4.31
CA ASP A 231 3.36 -9.38 3.15
C ASP A 231 3.01 -10.82 3.55
N THR A 232 3.85 -11.44 4.37
CA THR A 232 3.59 -12.77 4.95
C THR A 232 2.34 -12.77 5.83
N LEU A 233 2.16 -11.74 6.66
CA LEU A 233 0.98 -11.59 7.50
C LEU A 233 -0.30 -11.47 6.65
N ILE A 234 -0.30 -10.61 5.62
CA ILE A 234 -1.44 -10.45 4.71
C ILE A 234 -1.81 -11.80 4.08
N MET A 235 -0.83 -12.53 3.56
CA MET A 235 -1.06 -13.86 2.96
C MET A 235 -1.63 -14.87 3.96
N SER A 236 -1.27 -14.77 5.23
CA SER A 236 -1.76 -15.67 6.29
C SER A 236 -3.17 -15.32 6.78
N MET A 237 -3.56 -14.04 6.73
CA MET A 237 -4.85 -13.55 7.20
C MET A 237 -5.95 -13.68 6.15
N ASN A 238 -5.59 -13.97 4.90
CA ASN A 238 -6.52 -13.99 3.79
C ASN A 238 -6.57 -15.39 3.16
N GLU A 239 -7.44 -16.25 3.69
CA GLU A 239 -7.62 -17.64 3.21
C GLU A 239 -7.98 -17.70 1.72
N GLU A 240 -8.74 -16.71 1.22
CA GLU A 240 -9.09 -16.58 -0.21
C GLU A 240 -7.84 -16.35 -1.08
N ILE A 241 -6.96 -15.40 -0.71
CA ILE A 241 -5.68 -15.16 -1.41
C ILE A 241 -4.79 -16.41 -1.34
N SER A 242 -4.75 -17.11 -0.20
CA SER A 242 -3.98 -18.34 -0.04
C SER A 242 -4.48 -19.49 -0.91
N SER A 243 -5.79 -19.57 -1.16
CA SER A 243 -6.40 -20.59 -2.04
C SER A 243 -6.25 -20.28 -3.53
N GLU A 244 -6.45 -19.04 -3.96
CA GLU A 244 -6.38 -18.64 -5.37
C GLU A 244 -4.95 -18.77 -5.93
N VAL A 245 -3.96 -18.44 -5.10
CA VAL A 245 -2.53 -18.64 -5.38
C VAL A 245 -2.20 -20.11 -5.64
N LYS A 246 -2.79 -21.03 -4.87
CA LYS A 246 -2.57 -22.47 -5.00
C LYS A 246 -3.27 -23.05 -6.22
N GLU A 247 -4.44 -22.54 -6.56
CA GLU A 247 -5.24 -23.03 -7.68
C GLU A 247 -4.59 -22.73 -9.03
N LYS A 248 -3.96 -21.57 -9.19
CA LYS A 248 -3.38 -21.14 -10.47
C LYS A 248 -1.91 -21.48 -10.69
N ALA A 249 -1.19 -21.94 -9.65
CA ALA A 249 0.22 -22.33 -9.73
C ALA A 249 0.60 -23.26 -10.91
N PRO A 250 -0.20 -24.28 -11.29
CA PRO A 250 0.16 -25.21 -12.36
C PRO A 250 0.16 -24.58 -13.77
N GLU A 251 -0.74 -23.63 -14.02
CA GLU A 251 -0.93 -22.98 -15.32
C GLU A 251 0.26 -22.07 -15.67
N TYR A 252 0.94 -21.52 -14.65
CA TYR A 252 2.14 -20.71 -14.83
C TYR A 252 3.40 -21.54 -15.09
N GLU A 253 3.49 -22.74 -14.51
CA GLU A 253 4.61 -23.66 -14.77
C GLU A 253 4.61 -24.15 -16.22
N GLU A 254 3.43 -24.36 -16.80
CA GLU A 254 3.26 -24.81 -18.20
C GLU A 254 3.63 -23.70 -19.21
N LEU A 255 3.21 -22.45 -18.96
CA LEU A 255 3.55 -21.30 -19.81
C LEU A 255 5.05 -20.92 -19.79
N MET A 256 5.74 -21.20 -18.67
CA MET A 256 7.19 -21.00 -18.53
C MET A 256 8.01 -22.04 -19.32
N ALA A 257 7.45 -23.21 -19.59
CA ALA A 257 8.11 -24.27 -20.33
C ALA A 257 8.12 -24.05 -21.86
N ASP A 258 7.13 -23.33 -22.39
CA ASP A 258 6.89 -23.19 -23.83
C ASP A 258 7.59 -21.99 -24.51
N GLY A 259 8.34 -21.16 -23.77
CA GLY A 259 9.21 -20.12 -24.33
C GLY A 259 8.51 -19.03 -25.16
N ASN A 260 7.18 -18.89 -25.03
CA ASN A 260 6.39 -17.95 -25.83
C ASN A 260 6.27 -16.59 -25.13
N GLU A 261 7.32 -15.76 -25.25
CA GLU A 261 7.48 -14.48 -24.54
C GLU A 261 6.32 -13.48 -24.76
N VAL A 262 5.63 -13.53 -25.90
CA VAL A 262 4.50 -12.62 -26.22
C VAL A 262 3.18 -13.11 -25.60
N GLY A 263 3.00 -14.42 -25.44
CA GLY A 263 1.85 -15.00 -24.74
C GLY A 263 1.91 -14.77 -23.24
N ILE A 264 3.11 -14.79 -22.66
CA ILE A 264 3.37 -14.48 -21.26
C ILE A 264 2.93 -13.05 -20.94
N LEU A 265 3.27 -12.05 -21.78
CA LEU A 265 2.89 -10.65 -21.54
C LEU A 265 1.37 -10.37 -21.52
N LEU A 266 0.57 -11.21 -22.19
CA LEU A 266 -0.88 -11.04 -22.37
C LEU A 266 -1.73 -11.85 -21.37
N LEU A 267 -1.15 -12.86 -20.72
CA LEU A 267 -1.81 -13.72 -19.73
C LEU A 267 -1.35 -13.47 -18.29
N LEU A 268 -0.32 -12.65 -18.07
CA LEU A 268 0.15 -12.33 -16.72
C LEU A 268 -0.96 -11.61 -15.91
N PRO A 269 -1.45 -12.18 -14.80
CA PRO A 269 -2.11 -11.42 -13.76
C PRO A 269 -1.01 -10.65 -13.07
N ILE A 270 -0.89 -9.39 -13.44
CA ILE A 270 0.06 -8.53 -12.76
C ILE A 270 -0.60 -8.07 -11.48
N ASP A 271 -0.02 -8.51 -10.37
CA ASP A 271 -0.59 -8.33 -9.06
C ASP A 271 0.53 -8.06 -8.08
N ALA A 272 0.57 -6.86 -7.51
CA ALA A 272 0.98 -6.61 -6.14
C ALA A 272 0.55 -5.19 -5.78
N PHE A 273 -0.23 -5.06 -4.71
CA PHE A 273 -0.17 -3.80 -3.98
C PHE A 273 1.19 -3.67 -3.31
N CYS A 274 1.74 -2.48 -3.45
CA CYS A 274 3.00 -2.11 -2.85
C CYS A 274 2.76 -1.64 -1.42
N VAL A 275 3.33 -2.36 -0.47
CA VAL A 275 3.89 -1.70 0.71
C VAL A 275 5.40 -1.86 0.65
N ASP A 276 5.98 -1.11 -0.29
CA ASP A 276 7.41 -0.91 -0.55
C ASP A 276 8.33 -2.11 -0.25
N GLY A 277 8.63 -2.87 -1.31
CA GLY A 277 9.72 -3.84 -1.31
C GLY A 277 9.22 -5.28 -1.30
N MET A 278 9.33 -5.92 -2.47
CA MET A 278 9.16 -7.35 -2.78
C MET A 278 7.73 -7.84 -3.14
N THR A 279 7.48 -7.85 -4.46
CA THR A 279 6.90 -8.96 -5.26
C THR A 279 5.65 -9.74 -4.80
N ASN A 280 4.60 -9.53 -5.60
CA ASN A 280 3.66 -10.44 -6.30
C ASN A 280 2.64 -11.32 -5.56
N MET A 281 1.32 -11.21 -5.90
CA MET A 281 0.37 -12.31 -6.22
C MET A 281 -1.16 -11.96 -6.37
N MET A 282 -1.65 -12.31 -7.57
CA MET A 282 -2.93 -12.70 -8.25
C MET A 282 -4.40 -12.24 -7.96
N VAL A 283 -5.04 -11.95 -9.12
CA VAL A 283 -6.34 -12.35 -9.74
C VAL A 283 -7.66 -11.73 -9.28
N ASP A 284 -8.44 -11.38 -10.31
CA ASP A 284 -9.81 -10.84 -10.40
C ASP A 284 -10.10 -9.54 -9.67
N GLY A 285 -9.90 -8.45 -10.41
CA GLY A 285 -10.18 -7.07 -10.01
C GLY A 285 -8.94 -6.18 -9.94
N SER A 286 -7.96 -6.41 -10.84
CA SER A 286 -6.59 -5.89 -10.70
C SER A 286 -6.47 -4.38 -10.55
N ILE A 287 -5.51 -4.00 -9.70
CA ILE A 287 -5.23 -2.63 -9.31
C ILE A 287 -3.85 -2.17 -9.79
N VAL A 288 -2.81 -3.01 -9.86
CA VAL A 288 -1.40 -2.64 -10.24
C VAL A 288 -0.79 -3.53 -11.35
N ALA A 289 -0.31 -2.96 -12.46
CA ALA A 289 0.55 -3.55 -13.49
C ALA A 289 2.07 -3.30 -13.25
N ILE A 290 2.94 -4.24 -13.61
CA ILE A 290 4.42 -4.23 -13.54
C ILE A 290 4.95 -4.41 -14.96
N ASP A 291 5.96 -3.63 -15.33
CA ASP A 291 6.58 -3.69 -16.65
C ASP A 291 7.56 -4.87 -16.76
N ALA A 292 7.24 -5.87 -17.59
CA ALA A 292 8.04 -7.08 -17.78
C ALA A 292 9.32 -6.86 -18.61
N GLU A 293 9.59 -5.65 -19.07
CA GLU A 293 10.73 -5.34 -19.94
C GLU A 293 12.11 -5.28 -19.21
N THR A 294 12.16 -5.41 -17.88
CA THR A 294 13.43 -5.32 -17.14
C THR A 294 13.89 -6.67 -16.57
N GLN A 295 15.11 -7.10 -16.94
CA GLN A 295 15.77 -8.36 -16.48
C GLN A 295 15.79 -8.55 -14.95
N GLN A 296 15.59 -7.49 -14.19
CA GLN A 296 15.56 -7.46 -12.74
C GLN A 296 14.25 -8.03 -12.15
N GLY A 297 13.14 -7.98 -12.91
CA GLY A 297 11.86 -8.57 -12.51
C GLY A 297 11.88 -10.10 -12.46
N LEU A 298 12.51 -10.74 -13.46
CA LEU A 298 12.66 -12.21 -13.51
C LEU A 298 13.55 -12.74 -12.38
N ALA A 299 14.65 -12.06 -12.06
CA ALA A 299 15.59 -12.48 -11.00
C ALA A 299 14.95 -12.43 -9.60
N ASN A 300 14.05 -11.47 -9.36
CA ASN A 300 13.32 -11.34 -8.11
C ASN A 300 12.24 -12.43 -7.95
N GLN A 301 11.64 -12.91 -9.05
CA GLN A 301 10.69 -14.03 -9.03
C GLN A 301 11.37 -15.37 -8.69
N GLN A 302 12.56 -15.63 -9.24
CA GLN A 302 13.33 -16.86 -8.96
C GLN A 302 13.77 -16.98 -7.49
N GLN A 303 14.14 -15.87 -6.85
CA GLN A 303 14.51 -15.87 -5.42
C GLN A 303 13.32 -16.10 -4.47
N LEU A 304 12.10 -15.84 -4.94
CA LEU A 304 10.89 -15.97 -4.13
C LEU A 304 10.46 -17.43 -3.99
N PHE A 305 10.50 -18.17 -5.11
CA PHE A 305 10.23 -19.61 -5.12
C PHE A 305 11.21 -20.41 -4.26
N SER A 306 12.50 -20.07 -4.28
CA SER A 306 13.49 -20.76 -3.44
C SER A 306 13.27 -20.52 -1.94
N ARG A 307 12.80 -19.32 -1.57
CA ARG A 307 12.56 -18.94 -0.16
C ARG A 307 11.27 -19.51 0.40
N MET A 308 10.28 -19.84 -0.42
CA MET A 308 9.05 -20.51 0.02
C MET A 308 9.32 -21.95 0.47
N THR A 309 10.21 -22.68 -0.20
CA THR A 309 10.70 -24.00 0.24
C THR A 309 11.49 -23.92 1.56
N ASP A 310 12.26 -22.84 1.77
CA ASP A 310 12.97 -22.59 3.02
C ASP A 310 12.02 -22.23 4.19
N PHE A 311 10.86 -21.65 3.87
CA PHE A 311 9.82 -21.29 4.84
C PHE A 311 9.11 -22.51 5.41
N GLU A 312 8.79 -23.54 4.62
CA GLU A 312 8.17 -24.76 5.16
C GLU A 312 9.08 -25.44 6.20
N THR A 313 10.38 -25.45 5.94
CA THR A 313 11.41 -25.96 6.86
C THR A 313 11.56 -25.09 8.13
N SER A 314 11.29 -23.78 8.01
CA SER A 314 11.35 -22.82 9.12
C SER A 314 10.06 -22.78 9.94
N LYS A 315 8.91 -23.06 9.32
CA LYS A 315 7.58 -23.15 9.93
C LYS A 315 7.54 -24.27 10.96
N ASP A 316 8.08 -25.44 10.61
CA ASP A 316 8.11 -26.59 11.52
C ASP A 316 8.98 -26.30 12.76
N LYS A 317 10.11 -25.60 12.58
CA LYS A 317 10.97 -25.14 13.69
C LYS A 317 10.30 -24.05 14.54
N PHE A 318 9.55 -23.15 13.94
CA PHE A 318 8.83 -22.10 14.67
C PHE A 318 7.69 -22.69 15.50
N ILE A 319 6.92 -23.62 14.95
CA ILE A 319 5.87 -24.36 15.66
C ILE A 319 6.46 -25.19 16.82
N GLU A 320 7.61 -25.84 16.61
CA GLU A 320 8.33 -26.58 17.65
C GLU A 320 8.79 -25.64 18.79
N ASN A 321 9.34 -24.47 18.46
CA ASN A 321 9.77 -23.48 19.44
C ASN A 321 8.62 -22.85 20.23
N VAL A 322 7.47 -22.58 19.59
CA VAL A 322 6.26 -22.05 20.23
C VAL A 322 5.63 -23.09 21.16
N ASN A 323 5.67 -24.38 20.80
CA ASN A 323 5.18 -25.45 21.66
C ASN A 323 6.10 -25.71 22.86
N ASN A 324 7.41 -25.56 22.70
CA ASN A 324 8.40 -25.71 23.78
C ASN A 324 8.40 -24.52 24.77
N SER A 325 7.94 -23.34 24.36
CA SER A 325 7.90 -22.12 25.20
C SER A 325 6.61 -21.97 26.03
N LYS A 326 5.65 -22.90 25.93
CA LYS A 326 4.40 -22.91 26.72
C LYS A 326 4.55 -23.35 28.19
N THR A 327 5.74 -23.63 28.71
CA THR A 327 5.92 -24.10 30.10
C THR A 327 6.29 -23.02 31.13
N GLY A 328 6.42 -21.74 30.73
CA GLY A 328 6.79 -20.64 31.63
C GLY A 328 5.63 -19.86 32.27
N LEU A 329 4.42 -19.94 31.73
CA LEU A 329 3.24 -19.18 32.19
C LEU A 329 2.25 -20.00 33.03
N ASP A 330 2.35 -21.34 33.02
CA ASP A 330 1.51 -22.23 33.85
C ASP A 330 2.07 -22.49 35.26
N THR A 331 3.26 -21.98 35.60
CA THR A 331 3.88 -22.16 36.93
C THR A 331 3.56 -21.06 37.94
N LYS A 332 2.68 -20.09 37.62
CA LYS A 332 2.21 -19.04 38.55
C LYS A 332 0.73 -19.13 38.94
N ARG A 333 0.13 -20.30 38.79
CA ARG A 333 -1.11 -20.66 39.49
C ARG A 333 -0.88 -21.95 40.27
N HIS A 334 -0.22 -21.84 41.43
CA HIS A 334 -0.52 -22.61 42.65
C HIS A 334 0.16 -21.95 43.85
#